data_AF-A0A4Y2QH15-F1
#
_entry.id   AF-A0A4Y2QH15-F1
#
_cell.length_a   1.000
_cell.length_b   1.000
_cell.length_c   1.000
_cell.angle_alpha   90.00
_cell.angle_beta   90.00
_cell.angle_gamma   90.00
#
_symmetry.space_group_name_H-M   'P 1'
#
loop_
_entity.id
_entity.type
_entity.pdbx_description
1 polymer ?
#
loop_
_entity_poly.entity_id
_entity_poly.type
_entity_poly.pdbx_seq_one_letter_code
_entity_poly.pdbx_strand_id
1 'polypeptide(L)'
;MTTAYHPQTNGLTERFNKTLADMLSMYVDVEQRNWDQILPFVTFAYNTARQETTGLTPFYLLHGREAETTLDTIFPYSPDGATQDYLQR
;
A
#
# COMPACT_ATOMS: atom_id res chain seq x y z
N MET A 1 -8.12 8.28 24.00
CA MET A 1 -9.14 9.31 23.71
C MET A 1 -8.50 10.39 22.86
N THR A 2 -8.83 10.46 21.58
CA THR A 2 -8.44 11.58 20.71
C THR A 2 -9.39 12.75 21.01
N THR A 3 -8.86 13.84 21.55
CA THR A 3 -9.66 15.04 21.87
C THR A 3 -10.09 15.73 20.58
N ALA A 4 -11.36 16.14 20.52
CA ALA A 4 -11.87 16.97 19.42
C ALA A 4 -11.01 18.23 19.33
N TYR A 5 -10.50 18.56 18.13
CA TYR A 5 -9.63 19.72 17.83
C TYR A 5 -8.12 19.59 18.11
N HIS A 6 -7.49 18.44 17.83
CA HIS A 6 -6.04 18.39 17.56
C HIS A 6 -5.73 18.13 16.07
N PRO A 7 -5.78 19.15 15.20
CA PRO A 7 -5.51 19.00 13.77
C PRO A 7 -4.07 18.53 13.47
N GLN A 8 -3.11 18.83 14.35
CA GLN A 8 -1.73 18.36 14.19
C GLN A 8 -1.55 16.87 14.54
N THR A 9 -2.32 16.34 15.48
CA THR A 9 -2.19 14.94 15.91
C THR A 9 -2.91 13.98 14.97
N ASN A 10 -3.96 14.43 14.29
CA ASN A 10 -4.80 13.57 13.46
C ASN A 10 -4.54 13.69 11.95
N GLY A 11 -3.73 14.66 11.50
CA GLY A 11 -3.55 14.92 10.07
C GLY A 11 -2.92 13.79 9.26
N LEU A 12 -2.03 12.98 9.86
CA LEU A 12 -1.47 11.79 9.21
C LEU A 12 -2.52 10.68 9.07
N THR A 13 -3.30 10.44 10.12
CA THR A 13 -4.41 9.49 10.12
C THR A 13 -5.50 9.90 9.14
N GLU A 14 -5.84 11.19 9.07
CA GLU A 14 -6.83 11.73 8.14
C GLU A 14 -6.37 11.61 6.69
N ARG A 15 -5.09 11.91 6.40
CA ARG A 15 -4.51 11.70 5.08
C ARG A 15 -4.53 10.23 4.68
N PHE A 16 -4.14 9.35 5.61
CA PHE A 16 -4.17 7.90 5.41
C PHE A 16 -5.60 7.41 5.12
N ASN A 17 -6.57 7.78 5.96
CA ASN A 17 -7.96 7.40 5.79
C ASN A 17 -8.53 7.91 4.45
N LYS A 18 -8.13 9.12 4.03
CA LYS A 18 -8.51 9.64 2.71
C LYS A 18 -7.94 8.78 1.58
N THR A 19 -6.65 8.47 1.60
CA THR A 19 -6.02 7.61 0.59
C THR A 19 -6.67 6.22 0.54
N LEU A 20 -6.96 5.62 1.70
CA LEU A 20 -7.67 4.35 1.76
C LEU A 20 -9.09 4.44 1.19
N ALA A 21 -9.84 5.49 1.51
CA ALA A 21 -11.18 5.71 0.97
C ALA A 21 -11.15 5.92 -0.56
N ASP A 22 -10.18 6.68 -1.06
CA ASP A 22 -9.98 6.88 -2.50
C ASP A 22 -9.68 5.53 -3.17
N MET A 23 -8.79 4.72 -2.59
CA MET A 23 -8.50 3.37 -3.10
C MET A 23 -9.72 2.46 -3.05
N LEU A 24 -10.47 2.43 -1.95
CA LEU A 24 -11.70 1.66 -1.82
C LEU A 24 -12.74 2.05 -2.88
N SER A 25 -12.89 3.35 -3.15
CA SER A 25 -13.85 3.85 -4.13
C SER A 25 -13.61 3.32 -5.55
N MET A 26 -12.38 2.92 -5.88
CA MET A 26 -12.02 2.35 -7.18
C MET A 26 -12.46 0.89 -7.35
N TYR A 27 -12.69 0.16 -6.25
CA TYR A 27 -12.92 -1.30 -6.26
C TYR A 27 -14.27 -1.72 -5.66
N VAL A 28 -14.93 -0.81 -4.95
CA VAL A 28 -16.27 -1.07 -4.42
C VAL A 28 -17.28 -1.10 -5.56
N ASP A 29 -18.29 -1.97 -5.45
CA ASP A 29 -19.37 -2.09 -6.42
C ASP A 29 -20.25 -0.82 -6.44
N VAL A 30 -21.07 -0.67 -7.48
CA VAL A 30 -21.98 0.47 -7.69
C VAL A 30 -22.91 0.69 -6.48
N GLU A 31 -23.33 -0.39 -5.82
CA GLU A 31 -24.16 -0.34 -4.61
C GLU A 31 -23.36 -0.12 -3.31
N GLN A 32 -22.04 -0.10 -3.39
CA GLN A 32 -21.10 0.06 -2.27
C GLN A 32 -21.23 -0.99 -1.15
N ARG A 33 -21.81 -2.17 -1.44
CA ARG A 33 -22.14 -3.19 -0.42
C ARG A 33 -21.02 -4.17 -0.10
N ASN A 34 -20.00 -4.24 -0.93
CA ASN A 34 -18.88 -5.17 -0.79
C ASN A 34 -17.62 -4.52 -0.19
N TRP A 35 -17.73 -3.32 0.38
CA TRP A 35 -16.58 -2.56 0.89
C TRP A 35 -15.78 -3.33 1.95
N ASP A 36 -16.46 -4.12 2.77
CA ASP A 36 -15.90 -4.96 3.83
C ASP A 36 -15.06 -6.12 3.26
N GLN A 37 -15.51 -6.69 2.15
CA GLN A 37 -14.79 -7.73 1.42
C GLN A 37 -13.57 -7.16 0.69
N ILE A 38 -13.65 -5.93 0.19
CA ILE A 38 -12.58 -5.26 -0.54
C ILE A 38 -11.50 -4.66 0.39
N LEU A 39 -11.90 -4.25 1.59
CA LEU A 39 -11.02 -3.64 2.59
C LEU A 39 -9.70 -4.38 2.85
N PRO A 40 -9.66 -5.71 3.10
CA PRO A 40 -8.39 -6.41 3.32
C PRO A 40 -7.44 -6.32 2.11
N PHE A 41 -7.98 -6.37 0.88
CA PHE A 41 -7.17 -6.28 -0.34
C PHE A 41 -6.57 -4.89 -0.54
N VAL A 42 -7.37 -3.84 -0.34
CA VAL A 42 -6.91 -2.45 -0.44
C VAL A 42 -5.89 -2.13 0.65
N THR A 43 -6.13 -2.59 1.88
CA THR A 43 -5.20 -2.44 3.00
C THR A 43 -3.87 -3.13 2.71
N PHE A 44 -3.93 -4.34 2.17
CA PHE A 44 -2.73 -5.08 1.75
C PHE A 44 -1.96 -4.31 0.67
N ALA A 45 -2.63 -3.90 -0.41
CA ALA A 45 -2.02 -3.15 -1.48
C ALA A 45 -1.35 -1.86 -1.00
N TYR A 46 -1.98 -1.13 -0.08
CA TYR A 46 -1.39 0.05 0.54
C TYR A 46 -0.13 -0.29 1.36
N ASN A 47 -0.18 -1.35 2.16
CA ASN A 47 0.93 -1.74 3.03
C ASN A 47 2.16 -2.23 2.26
N THR A 48 1.96 -2.80 1.07
CA THR A 48 3.04 -3.29 0.20
C THR A 48 3.46 -2.29 -0.87
N ALA A 49 2.73 -1.20 -1.07
CA ALA A 49 3.10 -0.16 -2.02
C ALA A 49 4.22 0.73 -1.44
N ARG A 50 5.24 1.02 -2.24
CA ARG A 50 6.29 1.98 -1.86
C ARG A 50 5.70 3.39 -1.82
N GLN A 51 5.85 4.08 -0.70
CA GLN A 51 5.47 5.48 -0.61
C GLN A 51 6.55 6.38 -1.18
N GLU A 52 6.18 7.36 -2.00
CA GLU A 52 7.13 8.28 -2.63
C GLU A 52 7.94 9.10 -1.61
N THR A 53 7.31 9.47 -0.49
CA THR A 53 7.93 10.32 0.54
C THR A 53 9.06 9.62 1.30
N THR A 54 8.93 8.32 1.55
CA THR A 54 9.90 7.53 2.32
C THR A 54 10.73 6.61 1.45
N GLY A 55 10.29 6.34 0.21
CA GLY A 55 10.87 5.35 -0.68
C GLY A 55 10.71 3.90 -0.22
N LEU A 56 9.97 3.66 0.86
CA LEU A 56 9.81 2.36 1.52
C LEU A 56 8.32 1.98 1.61
N THR A 57 8.05 0.69 1.77
CA THR A 57 6.69 0.20 2.01
C THR A 57 6.32 0.39 3.49
N PRO A 58 5.05 0.71 3.82
CA PRO A 58 4.59 0.76 5.21
C PRO A 58 4.85 -0.55 5.96
N PHE A 59 4.72 -1.68 5.27
CA PHE A 59 5.02 -3.00 5.83
C PHE A 59 6.50 -3.13 6.24
N TYR A 60 7.42 -2.71 5.38
CA TYR A 60 8.85 -2.69 5.70
C TYR A 60 9.16 -1.78 6.89
N LEU A 61 8.54 -0.60 6.95
CA LEU A 61 8.72 0.32 8.07
C LEU A 61 8.25 -0.26 9.42
N LEU A 62 7.21 -1.10 9.42
CA LEU A 62 6.67 -1.71 10.63
C LEU A 62 7.38 -3.02 11.03
N HIS A 63 7.79 -3.83 10.06
CA HIS A 63 8.29 -5.18 10.29
C HIS A 63 9.78 -5.38 10.00
N GLY A 64 10.44 -4.42 9.36
CA GLY A 64 11.86 -4.51 8.98
C GLY A 64 12.15 -5.52 7.85
N ARG A 65 11.13 -6.04 7.18
CA ARG A 65 11.22 -6.94 6.02
C ARG A 65 10.11 -6.61 5.03
N GLU A 66 10.31 -6.91 3.76
CA GLU A 66 9.25 -6.77 2.76
C GLU A 66 8.18 -7.83 2.95
N ALA A 67 6.96 -7.55 2.49
CA ALA A 67 5.87 -8.50 2.51
C ALA A 67 6.12 -9.58 1.46
N GLU A 68 6.27 -10.83 1.88
CA GLU A 68 6.36 -11.97 0.97
C GLU A 68 4.94 -12.37 0.56
N THR A 69 4.64 -12.26 -0.73
CA THR A 69 3.37 -12.71 -1.28
C THR A 69 3.51 -14.12 -1.85
N THR A 70 2.39 -14.84 -1.92
CA THR A 70 2.37 -16.14 -2.61
C THR A 70 2.80 -16.00 -4.08
N LEU A 71 2.56 -14.83 -4.70
CA LEU A 71 3.00 -14.56 -6.07
C LEU A 71 4.53 -14.47 -6.16
N ASP A 72 5.21 -13.88 -5.18
CA ASP A 72 6.68 -13.82 -5.16
C ASP A 72 7.32 -15.21 -5.00
N THR A 73 6.62 -16.11 -4.31
CA THR A 73 7.06 -17.51 -4.14
C THR A 73 6.84 -18.34 -5.41
N ILE A 74 5.72 -18.11 -6.11
CA ILE A 74 5.36 -18.84 -7.34
C ILE A 74 6.12 -18.30 -8.56
N PHE A 75 6.36 -16.98 -8.59
CA PHE A 75 7.11 -16.27 -9.63
C PHE A 75 8.34 -15.61 -9.00
N PRO A 76 9.36 -16.39 -8.60
CA PRO A 76 10.59 -15.81 -8.10
C PRO A 76 11.18 -14.89 -9.17
N TYR A 77 11.29 -13.61 -8.85
CA TYR A 77 11.96 -12.63 -9.70
C TYR A 77 13.41 -13.09 -9.93
N SER A 78 13.73 -13.49 -11.17
CA SER A 78 15.10 -13.80 -11.58
C SER A 78 15.75 -12.53 -12.10
N PRO A 79 16.77 -11.97 -11.40
CA PRO A 79 17.41 -10.72 -11.79
C PRO A 79 18.31 -10.83 -13.04
N ASP A 80 18.48 -12.02 -13.61
CA ASP A 80 19.50 -12.29 -14.65
C ASP A 80 19.14 -11.75 -16.05
N GLY A 81 17.96 -11.15 -16.24
CA GLY A 81 17.49 -10.67 -17.56
C GLY A 81 17.38 -9.16 -17.75
N ALA A 82 17.43 -8.34 -16.68
CA ALA A 82 17.02 -6.94 -16.77
C ALA A 82 18.17 -5.92 -16.58
N THR A 83 19.39 -6.37 -16.25
CA THR A 83 20.51 -5.47 -15.94
C THR A 83 21.38 -5.09 -17.15
N GLN A 84 21.21 -5.72 -18.32
CA GLN A 84 22.06 -5.44 -19.48
C GLN A 84 21.54 -4.34 -20.42
N ASP A 85 20.24 -4.02 -20.41
CA ASP A 85 19.66 -3.02 -21.33
C ASP A 85 19.76 -1.56 -20.85
N TYR A 86 19.98 -1.32 -19.54
CA TYR A 86 20.03 0.05 -18.99
C TYR A 86 21.38 0.77 -19.17
N LEU A 87 22.43 0.06 -19.61
CA LEU A 87 23.78 0.63 -19.80
C LEU A 87 24.13 0.89 -21.28
N GLN A 88 23.15 0.82 -22.19
CA GLN A 88 23.40 0.96 -23.64
C GLN A 88 22.48 1.95 -24.37
N ARG A 89 22.11 3.07 -23.73
CA ARG A 89 21.52 4.20 -24.47
C ARG A 89 21.91 5.58 -23.93
#